data_AF-A0A8C7DRH9-F1
#
_entry.id   AF-A0A8C7DRH9-F1
#
_cell.length_a   1.000
_cell.length_b   1.000
_cell.length_c   1.000
_cell.angle_alpha   90.00
_cell.angle_beta   90.00
_cell.angle_gamma   90.00
#
_symmetry.space_group_name_H-M   'P 1'
#
loop_
_entity.id
_entity.type
_entity.pdbx_description
1 polymer ?
#
loop_
_entity_poly.entity_id
_entity_poly.type
_entity_poly.pdbx_seq_one_letter_code
_entity_poly.pdbx_strand_id
1 'polypeptide(L)'
;MICSFSQKEKARAILVRTGICLPFHPLHQLITWGYSIGIRLVEDFLARSAMKKCRSYSETADIIAQVAFKMYLGVTPTVTCNNAMGNEFSLILAKNPLVDFVEELPASRSSLCYCSLLCGTIRGALEMIHLAAEVIFLQDTLKGDDVTEIRITFLKKAETKKYKRNK
;
A
#
# COMPACT_ATOMS: atom_id res chain seq x y z
N MET A 1 11.30 28.09 -17.95
CA MET A 1 11.11 27.36 -16.67
C MET A 1 9.61 27.24 -16.36
N ILE A 2 8.82 26.67 -17.28
CA ILE A 2 7.36 26.52 -17.13
C ILE A 2 6.94 25.27 -17.90
N CYS A 3 7.32 24.08 -17.44
CA CYS A 3 6.84 22.82 -18.06
C CYS A 3 6.72 21.63 -17.10
N SER A 4 6.79 21.84 -15.78
CA SER A 4 6.72 20.74 -14.80
C SER A 4 5.47 20.76 -13.90
N PHE A 5 4.54 21.70 -14.12
CA PHE A 5 3.34 21.83 -13.28
C PHE A 5 2.09 21.15 -13.88
N SER A 6 2.06 20.88 -15.19
CA SER A 6 0.82 20.52 -15.90
C SER A 6 0.41 19.03 -15.83
N GLN A 7 1.30 18.11 -15.45
CA GLN A 7 0.92 16.69 -15.32
C GLN A 7 0.40 16.28 -13.93
N LYS A 8 0.69 17.06 -12.86
CA LYS A 8 0.18 16.76 -11.51
C LYS A 8 -1.29 17.13 -11.32
N GLU A 9 -1.84 18.03 -12.13
CA GLU A 9 -3.25 18.44 -12.03
C GLU A 9 -4.21 17.52 -12.77
N LYS A 10 -3.79 16.86 -13.86
CA LYS A 10 -4.69 15.95 -14.61
C LYS A 10 -5.01 14.65 -13.85
N ALA A 11 -4.10 14.17 -13.00
CA ALA A 11 -4.37 13.03 -12.12
C ALA A 11 -5.38 13.36 -11.00
N ARG A 12 -5.60 14.65 -10.68
CA ARG A 12 -6.59 15.06 -9.67
C ARG A 12 -8.04 15.05 -10.19
N ALA A 13 -8.25 15.10 -11.51
CA ALA A 13 -9.59 15.27 -12.10
C ALA A 13 -10.32 13.95 -12.37
N ILE A 14 -9.62 12.82 -12.49
CA ILE A 14 -10.26 11.51 -12.79
C ILE A 14 -10.78 10.84 -11.50
N LEU A 15 -10.30 11.25 -10.33
CA LEU A 15 -10.57 10.63 -9.03
C LEU A 15 -11.66 11.34 -8.21
N VAL A 16 -12.64 11.98 -8.86
CA VAL A 16 -13.75 12.68 -8.17
C VAL A 16 -15.04 11.84 -8.14
N ARG A 17 -15.11 10.72 -8.89
CA ARG A 17 -16.34 9.91 -9.01
C ARG A 17 -16.40 8.62 -8.20
N THR A 18 -15.30 8.19 -7.61
CA THR A 18 -15.28 7.04 -6.69
C THR A 18 -14.91 7.57 -5.31
N GLY A 19 -15.60 7.14 -4.25
CA GLY A 19 -15.46 7.61 -2.86
C GLY A 19 -14.09 7.35 -2.19
N ILE A 20 -13.02 7.35 -2.97
CA ILE A 20 -11.64 7.21 -2.52
C ILE A 20 -11.23 8.56 -1.93
N CYS A 21 -10.89 8.54 -0.63
CA CYS A 21 -10.41 9.66 0.16
C CYS A 21 -9.62 10.69 -0.68
N LEU A 22 -10.18 11.89 -0.86
CA LEU A 22 -9.44 13.08 -1.27
C LEU A 22 -8.16 13.22 -0.43
N PRO A 23 -7.09 13.87 -0.93
CA PRO A 23 -5.88 14.13 -0.18
C PRO A 23 -6.17 15.21 0.86
N PHE A 24 -6.88 14.84 1.92
CA PHE A 24 -6.98 15.62 3.14
C PHE A 24 -5.58 15.63 3.78
N HIS A 25 -5.08 16.83 4.07
CA HIS A 25 -3.80 17.13 4.73
C HIS A 25 -3.38 16.16 5.88
N PRO A 26 -4.29 15.57 6.70
CA PRO A 26 -3.90 14.58 7.72
C PRO A 26 -3.50 13.17 7.22
N LEU A 27 -3.99 12.70 6.06
CA LEU A 27 -3.69 11.33 5.58
C LEU A 27 -2.23 11.14 5.17
N HIS A 28 -1.58 12.23 4.73
CA HIS A 28 -0.16 12.19 4.36
C HIS A 28 0.73 11.84 5.56
N GLN A 29 0.37 12.30 6.76
CA GLN A 29 1.13 11.99 7.96
C GLN A 29 1.05 10.50 8.28
N LEU A 30 -0.14 9.90 8.28
CA LEU A 30 -0.32 8.45 8.54
C LEU A 30 0.46 7.57 7.57
N ILE A 31 0.47 7.93 6.28
CA ILE A 31 1.28 7.21 5.27
C ILE A 31 2.77 7.36 5.58
N THR A 32 3.21 8.54 6.03
CA THR A 32 4.61 8.80 6.41
C THR A 32 5.01 8.00 7.65
N TRP A 33 4.18 7.99 8.68
CA TRP A 33 4.38 7.17 9.88
C TRP A 33 4.46 5.69 9.51
N GLY A 34 3.52 5.21 8.68
CA GLY A 34 3.52 3.84 8.18
C GLY A 34 4.79 3.51 7.40
N TYR A 35 5.25 4.40 6.54
CA TYR A 35 6.47 4.23 5.76
C TYR A 35 7.71 4.03 6.65
N SER A 36 7.89 4.86 7.67
CA SER A 36 8.99 4.71 8.63
C SER A 36 8.92 3.40 9.43
N ILE A 37 7.72 2.93 9.75
CA ILE A 37 7.51 1.62 10.39
C ILE A 37 7.89 0.49 9.40
N GLY A 38 7.40 0.56 8.17
CA GLY A 38 7.64 -0.43 7.12
C GLY A 38 9.11 -0.67 6.81
N ILE A 39 9.91 0.41 6.75
CA ILE A 39 11.37 0.33 6.53
C ILE A 39 12.06 -0.54 7.59
N ARG A 40 11.65 -0.43 8.85
CA ARG A 40 12.27 -1.17 9.97
C ARG A 40 11.68 -2.57 10.11
N LEU A 41 10.38 -2.70 9.84
CA LEU A 41 9.63 -3.95 9.97
C LEU A 41 10.07 -5.01 8.95
N VAL A 42 10.51 -4.59 7.76
CA VAL A 42 10.98 -5.53 6.73
C VAL A 42 12.22 -6.31 7.14
N GLU A 43 13.11 -5.74 7.96
CA GLU A 43 14.31 -6.44 8.45
C GLU A 43 13.92 -7.61 9.36
N ASP A 44 13.01 -7.36 10.32
CA ASP A 44 12.46 -8.39 11.20
C ASP A 44 11.70 -9.47 10.40
N PHE A 45 10.90 -9.03 9.42
CA PHE A 45 10.17 -9.94 8.55
C PHE A 45 11.11 -10.85 7.76
N LEU A 46 12.18 -10.34 7.16
CA LEU A 46 13.16 -11.14 6.42
C LEU A 46 13.93 -12.09 7.33
N ALA A 47 14.24 -11.68 8.57
CA ALA A 47 14.92 -12.52 9.54
C ALA A 47 14.04 -13.71 9.99
N ARG A 48 12.73 -13.49 10.17
CA ARG A 48 11.80 -14.51 10.70
C ARG A 48 11.19 -15.40 9.63
N SER A 49 10.99 -14.88 8.42
CA SER A 49 10.32 -15.61 7.32
C SER A 49 11.26 -16.52 6.52
N ALA A 50 12.59 -16.41 6.72
CA ALA A 50 13.63 -17.17 6.00
C ALA A 50 13.44 -17.17 4.47
N MET A 51 12.84 -16.11 3.93
CA MET A 51 12.47 -16.07 2.52
C MET A 51 13.66 -15.83 1.62
N LYS A 52 13.69 -16.57 0.50
CA LYS A 52 14.60 -16.29 -0.60
C LYS A 52 14.05 -15.10 -1.41
N LYS A 53 14.91 -14.39 -2.14
CA LYS A 53 14.49 -13.29 -3.04
C LYS A 53 13.35 -13.77 -3.95
N CYS A 54 12.19 -13.12 -3.84
CA CYS A 54 11.02 -13.45 -4.65
C CYS A 54 11.35 -13.33 -6.14
N ARG A 55 10.87 -14.28 -6.95
CA ARG A 55 11.16 -14.31 -8.39
C ARG A 55 10.12 -13.55 -9.21
N SER A 56 8.92 -13.41 -8.66
CA SER A 56 7.78 -12.76 -9.32
C SER A 56 7.03 -11.81 -8.39
N TYR A 57 6.33 -10.85 -8.97
CA TYR A 57 5.47 -9.93 -8.22
C TYR A 57 4.27 -10.65 -7.58
N SER A 58 3.74 -11.69 -8.24
CA SER A 58 2.66 -12.52 -7.68
C SER A 58 3.09 -13.22 -6.41
N GLU A 59 4.25 -13.88 -6.44
CA GLU A 59 4.81 -14.55 -5.25
C GLU A 59 5.03 -13.54 -4.10
N THR A 60 5.45 -12.32 -4.43
CA THR A 60 5.62 -11.25 -3.44
C THR A 60 4.28 -10.82 -2.82
N ALA A 61 3.24 -10.67 -3.64
CA ALA A 61 1.90 -10.33 -3.15
C ALA A 61 1.31 -11.45 -2.27
N ASP A 62 1.47 -12.71 -2.67
CA ASP A 62 1.02 -13.88 -1.92
C ASP A 62 1.73 -13.99 -0.57
N ILE A 63 3.04 -13.77 -0.54
CA ILE A 63 3.84 -13.74 0.68
C ILE A 63 3.36 -12.64 1.64
N ILE A 64 3.09 -11.45 1.13
CA ILE A 64 2.58 -10.34 1.95
C ILE A 64 1.25 -10.76 2.58
N ALA A 65 0.33 -11.30 1.79
CA ALA A 65 -0.98 -11.72 2.27
C ALA A 65 -0.94 -12.90 3.25
N GLN A 66 -0.21 -13.96 2.91
CA GLN A 66 -0.25 -15.22 3.65
C GLN A 66 0.71 -15.25 4.84
N VAL A 67 1.84 -14.55 4.75
CA VAL A 67 2.89 -14.58 5.78
C VAL A 67 2.88 -13.29 6.58
N ALA A 68 3.00 -12.13 5.94
CA ALA A 68 3.16 -10.87 6.67
C ALA A 68 1.88 -10.48 7.41
N PHE A 69 0.73 -10.45 6.73
CA PHE A 69 -0.56 -10.13 7.37
C PHE A 69 -0.92 -11.14 8.45
N LYS A 70 -0.64 -12.44 8.24
CA LYS A 70 -0.87 -13.47 9.25
C LYS A 70 0.04 -13.30 10.48
N MET A 71 1.30 -12.93 10.27
CA MET A 71 2.29 -12.76 11.32
C MET A 71 2.05 -11.52 12.19
N TYR A 72 1.65 -10.40 11.57
CA TYR A 72 1.51 -9.11 12.26
C TYR A 72 0.08 -8.78 12.67
N LEU A 73 -0.92 -9.18 11.87
CA LEU A 73 -2.33 -8.85 12.10
C LEU A 73 -3.19 -10.09 12.39
N GLY A 74 -2.64 -11.31 12.29
CA GLY A 74 -3.39 -12.54 12.53
C GLY A 74 -4.45 -12.85 11.47
N VAL A 75 -4.47 -12.12 10.34
CA VAL A 75 -5.46 -12.28 9.26
C VAL A 75 -4.79 -12.61 7.94
N THR A 76 -5.53 -13.29 7.07
CA THR A 76 -5.07 -13.70 5.75
C THR A 76 -5.97 -13.09 4.68
N PRO A 77 -5.59 -11.94 4.10
CA PRO A 77 -6.32 -11.38 2.96
C PRO A 77 -6.24 -12.31 1.75
N THR A 78 -7.26 -12.24 0.90
CA THR A 78 -7.26 -12.88 -0.42
C THR A 78 -6.57 -11.96 -1.42
N VAL A 79 -5.63 -12.50 -2.19
CA VAL A 79 -4.95 -11.76 -3.26
C VAL A 79 -5.70 -11.98 -4.57
N THR A 80 -6.03 -10.90 -5.27
CA THR A 80 -6.60 -10.94 -6.62
C THR A 80 -5.70 -10.15 -7.57
N CYS A 81 -5.42 -10.71 -8.75
CA CYS A 81 -4.65 -10.04 -9.80
C CYS A 81 -5.61 -9.30 -10.75
N ASN A 82 -5.49 -7.97 -10.82
CA ASN A 82 -6.42 -7.15 -11.60
C ASN A 82 -5.94 -6.87 -13.03
N ASN A 83 -4.67 -7.16 -13.35
CA ASN A 83 -4.09 -6.86 -14.65
C ASN A 83 -3.41 -8.10 -15.26
N ALA A 84 -3.63 -8.30 -16.57
CA ALA A 84 -2.98 -9.37 -17.35
C ALA A 84 -1.45 -9.21 -17.41
N MET A 85 -0.93 -8.00 -17.16
CA MET A 85 0.52 -7.75 -17.07
C MET A 85 1.14 -8.19 -15.73
N GLY A 86 0.35 -8.62 -14.74
CA GLY A 86 0.85 -9.15 -13.47
C GLY A 86 1.61 -8.13 -12.61
N ASN A 87 1.29 -6.85 -12.75
CA ASN A 87 1.91 -5.75 -12.00
C ASN A 87 0.96 -5.07 -11.01
N GLU A 88 -0.32 -5.42 -11.01
CA GLU A 88 -1.34 -4.86 -10.12
C GLU A 88 -2.07 -5.97 -9.37
N PHE A 89 -2.07 -5.86 -8.04
CA PHE A 89 -2.64 -6.82 -7.12
C PHE A 89 -3.55 -6.11 -6.13
N SER A 90 -4.70 -6.69 -5.86
CA SER A 90 -5.63 -6.22 -4.83
C SER A 90 -5.64 -7.22 -3.67
N LEU A 91 -5.49 -6.70 -2.45
CA LEU A 91 -5.61 -7.44 -1.21
C LEU A 91 -7.00 -7.19 -0.65
N ILE A 92 -7.79 -8.25 -0.57
CA ILE A 92 -9.17 -8.21 -0.07
C ILE A 92 -9.19 -8.78 1.34
N LEU A 93 -9.51 -7.94 2.31
CA LEU A 93 -9.68 -8.32 3.70
C LEU A 93 -11.19 -8.52 3.95
N ALA A 94 -11.61 -9.77 4.13
CA ALA A 94 -13.00 -10.12 4.45
C ALA A 94 -13.37 -9.81 5.91
N LYS A 95 -12.40 -9.93 6.83
CA LYS A 95 -12.57 -9.57 8.23
C LYS A 95 -11.39 -8.73 8.68
N ASN A 96 -11.67 -7.49 9.06
CA ASN A 96 -10.65 -6.56 9.55
C ASN A 96 -10.62 -6.60 11.09
N PRO A 97 -9.60 -7.19 11.73
CA PRO A 97 -9.54 -7.37 13.18
C PRO A 97 -9.35 -6.04 13.93
N LEU A 98 -9.03 -4.97 13.19
CA LEU A 98 -8.89 -3.61 13.72
C LEU A 98 -10.24 -2.88 13.85
N VAL A 99 -11.29 -3.43 13.23
CA VAL A 99 -12.64 -2.86 13.17
C VAL A 99 -13.56 -3.49 14.20
N ASP A 100 -13.25 -4.69 14.70
CA ASP A 100 -14.02 -5.38 15.75
C ASP A 100 -14.18 -4.52 17.05
N PHE A 101 -13.36 -3.48 17.23
CA PHE A 101 -13.42 -2.55 18.38
C PHE A 101 -13.75 -1.09 17.99
N VAL A 102 -14.05 -0.82 16.72
CA VAL A 102 -14.33 0.53 16.21
C VAL A 102 -15.69 0.48 15.50
N GLU A 103 -16.78 0.53 16.28
CA GLU A 103 -18.14 0.43 15.76
C GLU A 103 -18.51 1.60 14.83
N GLU A 104 -18.10 2.84 15.14
CA GLU A 104 -18.40 3.99 14.28
C GLU A 104 -17.29 5.07 14.34
N LEU A 105 -16.89 5.56 13.17
CA LEU A 105 -16.11 6.81 13.10
C LEU A 105 -17.05 7.98 13.41
N PRO A 106 -16.72 8.85 14.38
CA PRO A 106 -17.52 10.04 14.63
C PRO A 106 -17.58 10.91 13.36
N ALA A 107 -18.75 11.48 13.07
CA ALA A 107 -19.02 12.23 11.84
C ALA A 107 -18.01 13.35 11.53
N SER A 108 -17.33 13.86 12.56
CA SER A 108 -16.24 14.85 12.44
C SER A 108 -14.95 14.31 11.81
N ARG A 109 -14.79 12.98 11.66
CA ARG A 109 -13.59 12.30 11.15
C ARG A 109 -13.89 11.19 10.13
N SER A 110 -15.02 11.27 9.45
CA SER A 110 -15.43 10.33 8.39
C SER A 110 -14.46 10.23 7.20
N SER A 111 -13.54 11.20 7.05
CA SER A 111 -12.51 11.19 6.02
C SER A 111 -11.23 10.41 6.39
N LEU A 112 -11.11 9.97 7.65
CA LEU A 112 -9.93 9.22 8.10
C LEU A 112 -10.00 7.78 7.58
N CYS A 113 -8.94 7.36 6.89
CA CYS A 113 -8.77 5.96 6.49
C CYS A 113 -7.73 5.35 7.43
N TYR A 114 -8.17 4.51 8.36
CA TYR A 114 -7.28 3.87 9.35
C TYR A 114 -6.23 2.99 8.66
N CYS A 115 -6.64 2.32 7.59
CA CYS A 115 -5.80 1.46 6.76
C CYS A 115 -4.74 2.23 5.94
N SER A 116 -4.74 3.56 5.94
CA SER A 116 -3.68 4.36 5.29
C SER A 116 -2.30 4.13 5.92
N LEU A 117 -2.26 3.76 7.21
CA LEU A 117 -1.02 3.34 7.87
C LEU A 117 -0.46 2.06 7.25
N LEU A 118 -1.33 1.10 6.93
CA LEU A 118 -0.95 -0.16 6.27
C LEU A 118 -0.43 0.11 4.86
N CYS A 119 -1.04 1.05 4.12
CA CYS A 119 -0.54 1.47 2.80
C CYS A 119 0.89 2.02 2.89
N GLY A 120 1.16 2.89 3.86
CA GLY A 120 2.51 3.41 4.11
C GLY A 120 3.50 2.32 4.49
N THR A 121 3.08 1.40 5.37
CA THR A 121 3.91 0.29 5.86
C THR A 121 4.33 -0.66 4.73
N ILE A 122 3.38 -1.08 3.88
CA ILE A 122 3.65 -1.95 2.73
C ILE A 122 4.60 -1.24 1.75
N ARG A 123 4.37 0.04 1.48
CA ARG A 123 5.25 0.83 0.61
C ARG A 123 6.68 0.90 1.17
N GLY A 124 6.84 1.21 2.45
CA GLY A 124 8.16 1.30 3.09
C GLY A 124 8.92 -0.02 3.11
N ALA A 125 8.21 -1.12 3.36
CA ALA A 125 8.79 -2.46 3.33
C ALA A 125 9.25 -2.86 1.91
N LEU A 126 8.43 -2.59 0.89
CA LEU A 126 8.76 -2.91 -0.51
C LEU A 126 9.96 -2.08 -1.02
N GLU A 127 10.08 -0.83 -0.58
CA GLU A 127 11.20 0.04 -0.96
C GLU A 127 12.56 -0.50 -0.49
N MET A 128 12.63 -1.08 0.71
CA MET A 128 13.85 -1.68 1.26
C MET A 128 14.34 -2.92 0.52
N ILE A 129 13.43 -3.66 -0.13
CA ILE A 129 13.79 -4.79 -1.01
C ILE A 129 13.97 -4.35 -2.48
N HIS A 130 14.10 -3.05 -2.72
CA HIS A 130 14.24 -2.44 -4.04
C HIS A 130 13.08 -2.73 -5.01
N LEU A 131 11.87 -2.90 -4.48
CA LEU A 131 10.64 -3.00 -5.26
C LEU A 131 9.85 -1.71 -5.08
N ALA A 132 9.88 -0.83 -6.07
CA ALA A 132 9.05 0.36 -6.06
C ALA A 132 7.58 -0.06 -6.26
N ALA A 133 6.72 0.29 -5.32
CA ALA A 133 5.29 0.01 -5.41
C ALA A 133 4.46 1.19 -4.92
N GLU A 134 3.33 1.41 -5.57
CA GLU A 134 2.30 2.33 -5.17
C GLU A 134 1.19 1.53 -4.47
N VAL A 135 0.77 1.98 -3.29
CA VAL A 135 -0.25 1.30 -2.49
C VAL A 135 -1.38 2.27 -2.22
N ILE A 136 -2.58 1.91 -2.66
CA ILE A 136 -3.77 2.75 -2.60
C ILE A 136 -4.88 1.96 -1.91
N PHE A 137 -5.60 2.65 -1.05
CA PHE A 137 -6.78 2.11 -0.39
C PHE A 137 -8.03 2.41 -1.21
N LEU A 138 -8.89 1.42 -1.45
CA LEU A 138 -10.06 1.57 -2.32
C LEU A 138 -11.39 1.48 -1.59
N GLN A 139 -11.58 0.44 -0.79
CA GLN A 139 -12.85 0.16 -0.09
C GLN A 139 -12.61 -0.08 1.39
N ASP A 140 -13.48 0.45 2.25
CA ASP A 140 -13.42 0.31 3.71
C ASP A 140 -14.73 -0.22 4.29
N THR A 141 -14.64 -1.27 5.08
CA THR A 141 -15.79 -1.75 5.86
C THR A 141 -16.24 -0.70 6.89
N LEU A 142 -15.32 0.13 7.41
CA LEU A 142 -15.65 1.23 8.33
C LEU A 142 -16.50 2.35 7.71
N LYS A 143 -16.55 2.42 6.37
CA LYS A 143 -17.33 3.42 5.63
C LYS A 143 -18.65 2.85 5.11
N GLY A 144 -18.93 1.58 5.38
CA GLY A 144 -20.10 0.87 4.90
C GLY A 144 -19.89 0.09 3.59
N ASP A 145 -18.64 -0.15 3.16
CA ASP A 145 -18.37 -1.10 2.07
C ASP A 145 -18.42 -2.55 2.58
N ASP A 146 -18.74 -3.51 1.71
CA ASP A 146 -18.86 -4.94 2.09
C ASP A 146 -17.51 -5.56 2.47
N VAL A 147 -16.42 -5.08 1.87
CA VAL A 147 -15.07 -5.61 2.05
C VAL A 147 -14.04 -4.48 2.10
N THR A 148 -12.90 -4.76 2.73
CA THR A 148 -11.77 -3.83 2.73
C THR A 148 -10.80 -4.20 1.61
N GLU A 149 -10.61 -3.33 0.61
CA GLU A 149 -9.72 -3.56 -0.54
C GLU A 149 -8.51 -2.61 -0.52
N ILE A 150 -7.30 -3.19 -0.57
CA ILE A 150 -6.03 -2.47 -0.70
C ILE A 150 -5.37 -2.86 -2.02
N ARG A 151 -5.14 -1.89 -2.90
CA ARG A 151 -4.46 -2.12 -4.18
C ARG A 151 -2.97 -1.82 -4.09
N ILE A 152 -2.17 -2.70 -4.66
CA ILE A 152 -0.72 -2.61 -4.79
C ILE A 152 -0.38 -2.63 -6.28
N THR A 153 0.23 -1.57 -6.77
CA THR A 153 0.73 -1.44 -8.13
C THR A 153 2.25 -1.42 -8.10
N PHE A 154 2.88 -2.45 -8.64
CA PHE A 154 4.33 -2.50 -8.77
C PHE A 154 4.80 -1.60 -9.91
N LEU A 155 5.65 -0.65 -9.57
CA LEU A 155 6.30 0.24 -10.52
C LEU A 155 7.54 -0.46 -11.05
N LYS A 156 7.68 -0.55 -12.39
CA LYS A 156 8.90 -1.07 -13.01
C LYS A 156 10.09 -0.22 -12.55
N LYS A 157 11.18 -0.90 -12.13
CA LYS A 157 12.41 -0.24 -11.67
C LYS A 157 12.82 0.86 -12.64
N ALA A 158 12.92 2.09 -12.14
CA ALA A 158 13.79 3.08 -12.76
C ALA A 158 15.23 2.56 -12.58
N GLU A 159 15.86 2.15 -13.67
CA GLU A 159 17.28 1.81 -13.64
C GLU A 159 18.06 2.99 -13.08
N THR A 160 18.66 2.82 -11.89
CA THR A 160 19.64 3.77 -11.37
C THR A 160 20.81 3.80 -12.35
N LYS A 161 20.83 4.81 -13.24
CA LYS A 161 22.01 5.17 -14.02
C LYS A 161 23.16 5.39 -13.03
N LYS A 162 24.08 4.43 -12.96
CA LYS A 162 25.35 4.58 -12.23
C LYS A 162 26.07 5.78 -12.82
N TYR A 163 26.15 6.89 -12.09
CA TYR A 163 27.08 7.96 -12.43
C TYR A 163 28.50 7.39 -12.32
N LYS A 164 29.14 7.17 -13.47
CA LYS A 164 30.59 6.92 -13.54
C LYS A 164 31.28 8.17 -12.99
N ARG A 165 31.87 8.04 -11.81
CA ARG A 165 32.80 9.02 -11.27
C ARG A 165 34.11 8.84 -12.06
N ASN A 166 34.32 9.66 -13.10
CA ASN A 166 35.59 9.67 -13.81
C ASN A 166 36.69 10.16 -12.85
N LYS A 167 37.76 9.38 -12.76
CA LYS A 167 39.01 9.72 -12.10
C LYS A 167 39.88 10.51 -13.07
#